data_AF-A0A3N5SUP8-F1
#
_entry.id   AF-A0A3N5SUP8-F1
#
_cell.length_a   1.000
_cell.length_b   1.000
_cell.length_c   1.000
_cell.angle_alpha   90.00
_cell.angle_beta   90.00
_cell.angle_gamma   90.00
#
_symmetry.space_group_name_H-M   'P 1'
#
loop_
_entity.id
_entity.type
_entity.pdbx_description
1 polymer ?
#
loop_
_entity_poly.entity_id
_entity_poly.type
_entity_poly.pdbx_seq_one_letter_code
_entity_poly.pdbx_strand_id
1 'polypeptide(L)'
;MSNTTGHKKIIEVRNLGKKFGSLSALAGITFDLKPGEVMGIVGQPGSGKSTLFSLLSGMQKPSTGTIRFLGSKYVFRSPVTVRRAGIQTIYQTPQLVENLSVIQNIYLGHEIKRPKPRTMMPDDNAMYSGTEKILEKLSVHKSLLYEKIANFSNEQRQIIAIARALCQPASLLLMDDPMAPLSYDVQEKVMAKIHELAKTGVAVILNSYDMKHIFAVTDKILVLFQGQQIALLRTDESTPQEIVELIVGSSRKDQITPVIWAFEQYHAAQKQAEELKKTQAFLRQSLEQQDSLNRQLIVQLRSQLSALDTLNIALQDASRRLLTEREAERKALAREIHDQIIQDLLGYNFQIEEAEQGASDPEQKRKLQRIRFGIRDVVAGLRQVCSDLRPPTIDNHGLSAAISSFVSNWTEYSGINVELKIDSGLGRLPEAMELSVFRIIQEAMSNVKKHSGADMLELSVQRTHTSSLVLLIRDNGN
;
A
#
# COMPACT_ATOMS: atom_id res chain seq x y z
N MET A 1 35.47 59.56 -39.86
CA MET A 1 34.52 59.53 -38.73
C MET A 1 33.39 58.62 -39.14
N SER A 2 33.52 57.33 -38.85
CA SER A 2 32.65 56.28 -39.39
C SER A 2 31.60 55.92 -38.35
N ASN A 3 30.34 56.10 -38.72
CA ASN A 3 29.15 55.76 -37.92
C ASN A 3 29.20 54.30 -37.42
N THR A 4 29.33 54.12 -36.11
CA THR A 4 28.90 52.90 -35.43
C THR A 4 27.58 53.21 -34.74
N THR A 5 26.48 52.79 -35.34
CA THR A 5 25.16 52.66 -34.68
C THR A 5 25.28 51.61 -33.57
N GLY A 6 25.94 51.99 -32.48
CA GLY A 6 26.26 51.13 -31.35
C GLY A 6 25.02 50.94 -30.49
N HIS A 7 24.35 49.80 -30.61
CA HIS A 7 23.41 49.34 -29.59
C HIS A 7 24.09 49.46 -28.21
N LYS A 8 23.51 50.26 -27.33
CA LYS A 8 24.06 50.60 -26.00
C LYS A 8 24.27 49.31 -25.19
N LYS A 9 25.53 48.92 -24.98
CA LYS A 9 25.91 47.74 -24.18
C LYS A 9 25.39 47.87 -22.75
N ILE A 10 24.80 46.80 -22.21
CA ILE A 10 24.27 46.79 -20.84
C ILE A 10 25.36 46.51 -19.81
N ILE A 11 26.27 45.60 -20.14
CA ILE A 11 27.47 45.30 -19.37
C ILE A 11 28.67 45.20 -20.30
N GLU A 12 29.78 45.78 -19.88
CA GLU A 12 31.06 45.72 -20.57
C GLU A 12 32.14 45.37 -19.55
N VAL A 13 32.81 44.25 -19.80
CA VAL A 13 33.87 43.71 -18.96
C VAL A 13 35.17 43.76 -19.77
N ARG A 14 36.22 44.37 -19.22
CA ARG A 14 37.52 44.51 -19.89
C ARG A 14 38.66 44.05 -19.00
N ASN A 15 39.46 43.10 -19.49
CA ASN A 15 40.67 42.57 -18.86
C ASN A 15 40.47 42.19 -17.38
N LEU A 16 39.31 41.63 -17.05
CA LEU A 16 38.90 41.33 -15.70
C LEU A 16 39.73 40.17 -15.16
N GLY A 17 40.29 40.35 -13.97
CA GLY A 17 41.08 39.32 -13.31
C GLY A 17 40.92 39.32 -11.80
N LYS A 18 41.16 38.16 -11.20
CA LYS A 18 41.09 37.93 -9.76
C LYS A 18 42.21 37.02 -9.31
N LYS A 19 42.99 37.50 -8.34
CA LYS A 19 44.04 36.74 -7.66
C LYS A 19 43.66 36.50 -6.20
N PHE A 20 44.00 35.32 -5.69
CA PHE A 20 43.94 34.96 -4.27
C PHE A 20 45.35 34.55 -3.83
N GLY A 21 46.07 35.45 -3.17
CA GLY A 21 47.50 35.26 -2.92
C GLY A 21 48.28 35.09 -4.22
N SER A 22 49.00 33.99 -4.37
CA SER A 22 49.74 33.63 -5.59
C SER A 22 48.88 33.01 -6.68
N LEU A 23 47.68 32.51 -6.36
CA LEU A 23 46.81 31.83 -7.32
C LEU A 23 46.02 32.85 -8.16
N SER A 24 46.17 32.78 -9.48
CA SER A 24 45.35 33.55 -10.42
C SER A 24 44.08 32.76 -10.77
N ALA A 25 42.97 33.10 -10.14
CA ALA A 25 41.68 32.44 -10.37
C ALA A 25 41.01 32.89 -11.67
N LEU A 26 41.21 34.16 -12.07
CA LEU A 26 40.77 34.69 -13.36
C LEU A 26 41.83 35.63 -13.92
N ALA A 27 42.08 35.56 -15.23
CA ALA A 27 43.01 36.43 -15.92
C ALA A 27 42.47 36.83 -17.30
N GLY A 28 42.31 38.14 -17.54
CA GLY A 28 42.11 38.68 -18.88
C GLY A 28 40.70 38.61 -19.45
N ILE A 29 39.68 38.32 -18.65
CA ILE A 29 38.32 38.10 -19.15
C ILE A 29 37.75 39.39 -19.74
N THR A 30 37.28 39.33 -20.99
CA THR A 30 36.79 40.47 -21.76
C THR A 30 35.57 40.06 -22.59
N PHE A 31 34.43 40.67 -22.29
CA PHE A 31 33.19 40.44 -23.03
C PHE A 31 32.22 41.62 -22.86
N ASP A 32 31.18 41.64 -23.68
CA ASP A 32 30.05 42.53 -23.52
C ASP A 32 28.72 41.86 -23.89
N LEU A 33 27.65 42.37 -23.29
CA LEU A 33 26.28 42.05 -23.66
C LEU A 33 25.50 43.32 -24.01
N LYS A 34 24.51 43.14 -24.89
CA LYS A 34 23.44 44.11 -25.16
C LYS A 34 22.21 43.81 -24.29
N PRO A 35 21.31 44.79 -24.10
CA PRO A 35 19.99 44.53 -23.51
C PRO A 35 19.26 43.42 -24.27
N GLY A 36 18.70 42.47 -23.53
CA GLY A 36 17.97 41.32 -24.08
C GLY A 36 18.83 40.19 -24.64
N GLU A 37 20.15 40.30 -24.58
CA GLU A 37 21.07 39.24 -25.00
C GLU A 37 21.34 38.26 -23.85
N VAL A 38 21.46 36.98 -24.18
CA VAL A 38 21.72 35.88 -23.24
C VAL A 38 23.10 35.27 -23.52
N MET A 39 23.94 35.20 -22.48
CA MET A 39 25.28 34.61 -22.58
C MET A 39 25.40 33.37 -21.69
N GLY A 40 25.84 32.27 -22.28
CA GLY A 40 26.28 31.06 -21.58
C GLY A 40 27.74 31.18 -21.15
N ILE A 41 28.05 30.73 -19.94
CA ILE A 41 29.43 30.54 -19.49
C ILE A 41 29.65 29.04 -19.31
N VAL A 42 30.62 28.49 -20.03
CA VAL A 42 30.94 27.07 -20.01
C VAL A 42 32.43 26.86 -19.70
N GLY A 43 32.77 25.69 -19.16
CA GLY A 43 34.15 25.39 -18.77
C GLY A 43 34.22 24.22 -17.79
N GLN A 44 35.42 23.69 -17.57
CA GLN A 44 35.63 22.61 -16.59
C GLN A 44 35.33 23.07 -15.16
N PRO A 45 34.99 22.16 -14.23
CA PRO A 45 35.02 22.47 -12.80
C PRO A 45 36.36 23.10 -12.42
N GLY A 46 36.32 24.22 -11.68
CA GLY A 46 37.54 24.97 -11.33
C GLY A 46 38.04 25.95 -12.40
N SER A 47 37.37 26.10 -13.55
CA SER A 47 37.79 27.07 -14.59
C SER A 47 37.56 28.56 -14.25
N GLY A 48 37.05 28.86 -13.04
CA GLY A 48 36.83 30.24 -12.58
C GLY A 48 35.42 30.79 -12.78
N LYS A 49 34.45 29.97 -13.22
CA LYS A 49 33.04 30.38 -13.44
C LYS A 49 32.43 31.05 -12.21
N SER A 50 32.38 30.37 -11.06
CA SER A 50 31.81 30.96 -9.83
C SER A 50 32.59 32.18 -9.31
N THR A 51 33.90 32.25 -9.60
CA THR A 51 34.69 33.47 -9.34
C THR A 51 34.22 34.63 -10.22
N LEU A 52 33.92 34.38 -11.50
CA LEU A 52 33.39 35.38 -12.42
C LEU A 52 32.02 35.87 -11.94
N PHE A 53 31.11 34.96 -11.58
CA PHE A 53 29.82 35.31 -10.98
C PHE A 53 29.98 36.16 -9.71
N SER A 54 30.94 35.83 -8.83
CA SER A 54 31.22 36.60 -7.61
C SER A 54 31.74 38.01 -7.88
N LEU A 55 32.48 38.22 -8.98
CA LEU A 55 32.93 39.54 -9.41
C LEU A 55 31.78 40.35 -10.00
N LEU A 56 30.95 39.73 -10.86
CA LEU A 56 29.81 40.37 -11.50
C LEU A 56 28.73 40.77 -10.48
N SER A 57 28.45 39.91 -9.49
CA SER A 57 27.50 40.20 -8.41
C SER A 57 28.04 41.15 -7.33
N GLY A 58 29.31 41.56 -7.45
CA GLY A 58 29.97 42.47 -6.51
C GLY A 58 30.21 41.90 -5.11
N MET A 59 30.12 40.57 -4.94
CA MET A 59 30.58 39.89 -3.71
C MET A 59 32.09 40.00 -3.55
N GLN A 60 32.83 40.04 -4.66
CA GLN A 60 34.27 40.18 -4.67
C GLN A 60 34.72 41.35 -5.53
N LYS A 61 35.82 41.99 -5.12
CA LYS A 61 36.50 43.01 -5.92
C LYS A 61 37.48 42.36 -6.90
N PRO A 62 37.53 42.81 -8.16
CA PRO A 62 38.54 42.35 -9.10
C PRO A 62 39.92 42.83 -8.67
N SER A 63 40.94 42.03 -8.98
CA SER A 63 42.35 42.42 -8.82
C SER A 63 42.83 43.29 -9.98
N THR A 64 42.27 43.07 -11.18
CA THR A 64 42.60 43.80 -12.41
C THR A 64 41.36 43.97 -13.28
N GLY A 65 41.43 44.92 -14.22
CA GLY A 65 40.36 45.17 -15.19
C GLY A 65 39.23 46.05 -14.66
N THR A 66 38.20 46.21 -15.50
CA THR A 66 37.06 47.08 -15.20
C THR A 66 35.76 46.47 -15.66
N ILE A 67 34.69 46.77 -14.91
CA ILE A 67 33.32 46.46 -15.27
C ILE A 67 32.59 47.80 -15.43
N ARG A 68 31.85 47.95 -16.53
CA ARG A 68 30.90 49.03 -16.75
C ARG A 68 29.50 48.43 -16.88
N PHE A 69 28.54 49.05 -16.21
CA PHE A 69 27.14 48.63 -16.22
C PHE A 69 26.25 49.82 -16.53
N LEU A 70 25.36 49.68 -17.51
CA LEU A 70 24.52 50.76 -18.04
C LEU A 70 25.31 52.02 -18.43
N GLY A 71 26.55 51.83 -18.93
CA GLY A 71 27.47 52.91 -19.32
C GLY A 71 28.25 53.55 -18.17
N SER A 72 27.89 53.26 -16.91
CA SER A 72 28.59 53.78 -15.72
C SER A 72 29.68 52.82 -15.26
N LYS A 73 30.80 53.34 -14.73
CA LYS A 73 31.81 52.49 -14.06
C LYS A 73 31.16 51.80 -12.87
N TYR A 74 31.26 50.49 -12.84
CA TYR A 74 30.68 49.69 -11.78
C TYR A 74 31.52 49.85 -10.49
N VAL A 75 30.90 50.38 -9.43
CA VAL A 75 31.59 50.66 -8.16
C VAL A 75 31.27 49.55 -7.16
N PHE A 76 32.27 48.72 -6.87
CA PHE A 76 32.18 47.60 -5.95
C PHE A 76 32.05 48.06 -4.49
N ARG A 77 30.81 48.23 -4.01
CA ARG A 77 30.54 48.67 -2.62
C ARG A 77 29.88 47.58 -1.79
N SER A 78 28.76 47.01 -2.25
CA SER A 78 28.10 45.90 -1.57
C SER A 78 27.10 45.17 -2.47
N PRO A 79 26.77 43.89 -2.21
CA PRO A 79 25.72 43.16 -2.94
C PRO A 79 24.35 43.87 -2.94
N VAL A 80 24.05 44.66 -1.90
CA VAL A 80 22.83 45.47 -1.82
C VAL A 80 22.82 46.57 -2.88
N THR A 81 23.95 47.28 -3.05
CA THR A 81 24.06 48.32 -4.08
C THR A 81 23.97 47.74 -5.49
N VAL A 82 24.48 46.53 -5.70
CA VAL A 82 24.43 45.80 -6.96
C VAL A 82 22.99 45.42 -7.33
N ARG A 83 22.25 44.83 -6.39
CA ARG A 83 20.82 44.53 -6.59
C ARG A 83 20.00 45.77 -6.89
N ARG A 84 20.23 46.87 -6.16
CA ARG A 84 19.57 48.16 -6.41
C ARG A 84 19.92 48.76 -7.77
N ALA A 85 21.10 48.46 -8.32
CA ALA A 85 21.47 48.87 -9.67
C ALA A 85 20.73 48.06 -10.75
N GLY A 86 20.05 46.96 -10.39
CA GLY A 86 19.32 46.11 -11.33
C GLY A 86 20.07 44.83 -11.73
N ILE A 87 21.07 44.40 -10.96
CA ILE A 87 21.74 43.10 -11.17
C ILE A 87 21.23 42.11 -10.14
N GLN A 88 20.48 41.09 -10.60
CA GLN A 88 19.98 40.01 -9.76
C GLN A 88 20.84 38.76 -9.94
N THR A 89 21.00 37.96 -8.88
CA THR A 89 21.85 36.76 -8.93
C THR A 89 21.14 35.59 -8.28
N ILE A 90 21.08 34.47 -9.00
CA ILE A 90 20.65 33.16 -8.53
C ILE A 90 21.93 32.33 -8.40
N TYR A 91 22.23 31.89 -7.18
CA TYR A 91 23.40 31.08 -6.88
C TYR A 91 23.09 29.59 -6.97
N GLN A 92 24.12 28.77 -7.19
CA GLN A 92 24.01 27.32 -7.19
C GLN A 92 23.46 26.79 -5.86
N THR A 93 23.93 27.35 -4.74
CA THR A 93 23.35 27.11 -3.41
C THR A 93 22.44 28.27 -3.03
N PRO A 94 21.12 28.06 -2.90
CA PRO A 94 20.18 29.13 -2.63
C PRO A 94 20.40 29.71 -1.23
N GLN A 95 20.70 31.02 -1.16
CA GLN A 95 20.88 31.75 0.10
C GLN A 95 19.53 32.26 0.61
N LEU A 96 18.80 31.38 1.29
CA LEU A 96 17.47 31.62 1.84
C LEU A 96 17.50 31.57 3.38
N VAL A 97 16.60 32.33 4.02
CA VAL A 97 16.47 32.37 5.47
C VAL A 97 15.48 31.30 5.90
N GLU A 98 15.98 30.28 6.61
CA GLU A 98 15.22 29.06 6.95
C GLU A 98 13.97 29.33 7.79
N ASN A 99 14.05 30.33 8.68
CA ASN A 99 12.97 30.68 9.62
C ASN A 99 11.89 31.59 9.05
N LEU A 100 12.08 32.09 7.82
CA LEU A 100 11.12 32.96 7.16
C LEU A 100 10.25 32.15 6.19
N SER A 101 9.03 32.63 5.96
CA SER A 101 8.13 32.04 4.97
C SER A 101 8.64 32.28 3.54
N VAL A 102 8.03 31.60 2.57
CA VAL A 102 8.33 31.82 1.14
C VAL A 102 8.14 33.28 0.73
N ILE A 103 6.99 33.88 1.08
CA ILE A 103 6.70 35.30 0.77
C ILE A 103 7.77 36.20 1.39
N GLN A 104 8.09 35.98 2.66
CA GLN A 104 9.08 36.78 3.38
C GLN A 104 10.47 36.67 2.74
N ASN A 105 10.89 35.47 2.30
CA ASN A 105 12.16 35.28 1.61
C ASN A 105 12.21 35.98 0.24
N ILE A 106 11.11 35.92 -0.52
CA ILE A 106 11.01 36.53 -1.85
C ILE A 106 11.13 38.06 -1.77
N TYR A 107 10.44 38.69 -0.81
CA TYR A 107 10.44 40.14 -0.65
C TYR A 107 11.49 40.68 0.33
N LEU A 108 12.32 39.82 0.92
CA LEU A 108 13.30 40.24 1.93
C LEU A 108 14.21 41.36 1.41
N GLY A 109 14.07 42.55 2.02
CA GLY A 109 14.82 43.77 1.69
C GLY A 109 14.22 44.61 0.55
N HIS A 110 13.05 44.22 0.02
CA HIS A 110 12.27 44.91 -1.02
C HIS A 110 10.77 44.76 -0.76
N GLU A 111 10.35 44.92 0.49
CA GLU A 111 8.95 44.79 0.89
C GLU A 111 8.08 45.83 0.17
N ILE A 112 6.95 45.39 -0.40
CA ILE A 112 5.97 46.29 -1.00
C ILE A 112 5.35 47.10 0.13
N LYS A 113 5.31 48.42 0.01
CA LYS A 113 4.77 49.32 1.03
C LYS A 113 3.44 49.88 0.59
N ARG A 114 2.50 50.01 1.54
CA ARG A 114 1.21 50.65 1.27
C ARG A 114 1.40 52.14 0.94
N PRO A 115 0.69 52.68 -0.06
CA PRO A 115 0.68 54.12 -0.33
C PRO A 115 -0.20 54.82 0.71
N LYS A 116 0.28 54.98 1.94
CA LYS A 116 -0.35 55.83 2.97
C LYS A 116 0.66 56.85 3.52
N PRO A 117 0.29 58.13 3.65
CA PRO A 117 1.24 59.25 3.84
C PRO A 117 1.95 59.30 5.20
N ARG A 118 1.72 58.36 6.13
CA ARG A 118 2.27 58.42 7.49
C ARG A 118 2.76 57.11 8.10
N THR A 119 2.56 55.97 7.43
CA THR A 119 3.05 54.67 7.91
C THR A 119 3.54 53.82 6.73
N MET A 120 4.86 53.57 6.67
CA MET A 120 5.47 52.60 5.74
C MET A 120 5.18 51.16 6.20
N MET A 121 3.90 50.77 6.29
CA MET A 121 3.54 49.38 6.59
C MET A 121 3.70 48.51 5.33
N PRO A 122 4.21 47.27 5.48
CA PRO A 122 4.21 46.28 4.41
C PRO A 122 2.79 46.03 3.89
N ASP A 123 2.67 45.82 2.58
CA ASP A 123 1.42 45.43 1.93
C ASP A 123 1.39 43.94 1.66
N ASP A 124 1.03 43.16 2.69
CA ASP A 124 1.05 41.70 2.63
C ASP A 124 0.15 41.13 1.53
N ASN A 125 -0.97 41.79 1.22
CA ASN A 125 -1.88 41.34 0.16
C ASN A 125 -1.26 41.48 -1.23
N ALA A 126 -0.55 42.59 -1.48
CA ALA A 126 0.16 42.81 -2.73
C ALA A 126 1.32 41.82 -2.89
N MET A 127 2.08 41.59 -1.81
CA MET A 127 3.17 40.61 -1.80
C MET A 127 2.64 39.18 -2.02
N TYR A 128 1.53 38.82 -1.40
CA TYR A 128 0.85 37.54 -1.59
C TYR A 128 0.45 37.33 -3.05
N SER A 129 -0.34 38.25 -3.63
CA SER A 129 -0.82 38.12 -5.00
C SER A 129 0.31 38.09 -6.02
N GLY A 130 1.38 38.87 -5.80
CA GLY A 130 2.57 38.82 -6.65
C GLY A 130 3.31 37.49 -6.57
N THR A 131 3.44 36.92 -5.36
CA THR A 131 4.10 35.63 -5.16
C THR A 131 3.30 34.50 -5.78
N GLU A 132 1.99 34.46 -5.56
CA GLU A 132 1.10 33.42 -6.08
C GLU A 132 1.22 33.32 -7.62
N LYS A 133 1.15 34.46 -8.32
CA LYS A 133 1.29 34.51 -9.79
C LYS A 133 2.63 33.99 -10.29
N ILE A 134 3.71 34.21 -9.55
CA ILE A 134 5.06 33.77 -9.97
C ILE A 134 5.26 32.29 -9.65
N LEU A 135 4.78 31.83 -8.49
CA LEU A 135 4.83 30.42 -8.11
C LEU A 135 3.95 29.55 -9.02
N GLU A 136 2.77 30.03 -9.41
CA GLU A 136 1.89 29.33 -10.35
C GLU A 136 2.58 29.10 -11.70
N LYS A 137 3.27 30.12 -12.23
CA LYS A 137 4.07 30.02 -13.45
C LYS A 137 5.24 29.03 -13.34
N LEU A 138 5.75 28.81 -12.13
CA LEU A 138 6.79 27.83 -11.81
C LEU A 138 6.22 26.49 -11.32
N SER A 139 4.89 26.31 -11.38
CA SER A 139 4.17 25.11 -10.94
C SER A 139 4.38 24.71 -9.49
N VAL A 140 4.56 25.70 -8.62
CA VAL A 140 4.61 25.51 -7.18
C VAL A 140 3.23 25.72 -6.59
N HIS A 141 2.80 24.78 -5.73
CA HIS A 141 1.48 24.82 -5.13
C HIS A 141 1.35 25.99 -4.13
N LYS A 142 0.23 26.72 -4.20
CA LYS A 142 -0.03 27.91 -3.36
C LYS A 142 -0.02 27.66 -1.85
N SER A 143 -0.21 26.41 -1.41
CA SER A 143 -0.15 26.04 0.01
C SER A 143 1.22 26.34 0.63
N LEU A 144 2.28 26.40 -0.17
CA LEU A 144 3.65 26.61 0.30
C LEU A 144 3.99 28.08 0.61
N LEU A 145 3.11 29.02 0.25
CA LEU A 145 3.34 30.47 0.40
C LEU A 145 3.68 30.91 1.83
N TYR A 146 3.05 30.29 2.83
CA TYR A 146 3.21 30.61 4.24
C TYR A 146 4.16 29.66 4.98
N GLU A 147 4.61 28.59 4.32
CA GLU A 147 5.44 27.59 4.96
C GLU A 147 6.89 28.09 5.11
N LYS A 148 7.56 27.61 6.16
CA LYS A 148 8.97 27.91 6.42
C LYS A 148 9.87 27.12 5.48
N ILE A 149 10.93 27.76 5.00
CA ILE A 149 11.87 27.17 4.04
C ILE A 149 12.67 26.00 4.64
N ALA A 150 12.79 25.91 5.98
CA ALA A 150 13.46 24.81 6.65
C ALA A 150 13.01 23.42 6.17
N ASN A 151 11.71 23.25 5.88
CA ASN A 151 11.11 21.98 5.48
C ASN A 151 11.23 21.68 3.97
N PHE A 152 11.79 22.59 3.17
CA PHE A 152 11.72 22.50 1.71
C PHE A 152 12.81 21.61 1.15
N SER A 153 12.46 20.87 0.09
CA SER A 153 13.41 20.12 -0.73
C SER A 153 14.40 21.06 -1.44
N ASN A 154 15.53 20.53 -1.92
CA ASN A 154 16.51 21.33 -2.66
C ASN A 154 15.90 21.96 -3.92
N GLU A 155 15.03 21.22 -4.63
CA GLU A 155 14.29 21.73 -5.78
C GLU A 155 13.39 22.91 -5.38
N GLN A 156 12.58 22.75 -4.33
CA GLN A 156 11.70 23.81 -3.84
C GLN A 156 12.49 25.06 -3.43
N ARG A 157 13.59 24.89 -2.67
CA ARG A 157 14.49 25.97 -2.29
C ARG A 157 15.02 26.71 -3.52
N GLN A 158 15.42 25.99 -4.55
CA GLN A 158 15.92 26.59 -5.78
C GLN A 158 14.84 27.36 -6.54
N ILE A 159 13.62 26.81 -6.63
CA ILE A 159 12.49 27.51 -7.25
C ILE A 159 12.17 28.81 -6.51
N ILE A 160 12.22 28.82 -5.17
CA ILE A 160 12.02 30.05 -4.39
C ILE A 160 13.13 31.07 -4.65
N ALA A 161 14.39 30.63 -4.78
CA ALA A 161 15.49 31.53 -5.13
C ALA A 161 15.33 32.14 -6.54
N ILE A 162 14.85 31.35 -7.50
CA ILE A 162 14.52 31.82 -8.85
C ILE A 162 13.36 32.82 -8.77
N ALA A 163 12.27 32.47 -8.10
CA ALA A 163 11.09 33.34 -7.92
C ALA A 163 11.49 34.69 -7.30
N ARG A 164 12.34 34.68 -6.27
CA ARG A 164 12.89 35.89 -5.63
C ARG A 164 13.58 36.81 -6.63
N ALA A 165 14.41 36.27 -7.50
CA ALA A 165 15.12 37.06 -8.50
C ALA A 165 14.17 37.60 -9.58
N LEU A 166 13.14 36.82 -9.94
CA LEU A 166 12.14 37.19 -10.95
C LEU A 166 11.10 38.22 -10.47
N CYS A 167 10.82 38.29 -9.16
CA CYS A 167 9.93 39.31 -8.57
C CYS A 167 10.52 40.72 -8.61
N GLN A 168 11.84 40.85 -8.77
CA GLN A 168 12.55 42.12 -8.65
C GLN A 168 12.87 42.69 -10.02
N PRO A 169 12.80 44.03 -10.20
CA PRO A 169 13.24 44.64 -11.44
C PRO A 169 14.73 44.35 -11.66
N ALA A 170 15.05 43.72 -12.79
CA ALA A 170 16.40 43.37 -13.18
C ALA A 170 16.67 43.90 -14.59
N SER A 171 17.86 44.49 -14.78
CA SER A 171 18.41 44.77 -16.11
C SER A 171 19.43 43.69 -16.51
N LEU A 172 20.08 43.04 -15.53
CA LEU A 172 20.94 41.89 -15.73
C LEU A 172 20.61 40.80 -14.72
N LEU A 173 20.37 39.58 -15.21
CA LEU A 173 20.14 38.40 -14.39
C LEU A 173 21.33 37.44 -14.51
N LEU A 174 21.98 37.17 -13.39
CA LEU A 174 23.09 36.23 -13.28
C LEU A 174 22.55 34.91 -12.70
N MET A 175 22.79 33.79 -13.37
CA MET A 175 22.38 32.47 -12.89
C MET A 175 23.54 31.48 -12.88
N ASP A 176 24.01 31.11 -11.69
CA ASP A 176 25.09 30.13 -11.52
C ASP A 176 24.48 28.73 -11.33
N ASP A 177 24.41 27.95 -12.41
CA ASP A 177 23.87 26.58 -12.45
C ASP A 177 22.50 26.42 -11.75
N PRO A 178 21.51 27.28 -12.06
CA PRO A 178 20.27 27.36 -11.29
C PRO A 178 19.34 26.16 -11.52
N MET A 179 19.57 25.37 -12.57
CA MET A 179 18.66 24.34 -13.08
C MET A 179 19.03 22.93 -12.60
N ALA A 180 20.25 22.72 -12.11
CA ALA A 180 20.75 21.41 -11.70
C ALA A 180 19.86 20.64 -10.70
N PRO A 181 19.23 21.27 -9.69
CA PRO A 181 18.38 20.56 -8.74
C PRO A 181 16.91 20.49 -9.17
N LEU A 182 16.55 20.99 -10.36
CA LEU A 182 15.16 21.08 -10.84
C LEU A 182 14.77 19.89 -11.70
N SER A 183 13.51 19.46 -11.60
CA SER A 183 12.91 18.50 -12.54
C SER A 183 12.81 19.07 -13.96
N TYR A 184 12.79 18.19 -14.96
CA TYR A 184 12.75 18.56 -16.38
C TYR A 184 11.62 19.54 -16.73
N ASP A 185 10.39 19.28 -16.25
CA ASP A 185 9.23 20.14 -16.49
C ASP A 185 9.40 21.55 -15.93
N VAL A 186 10.14 21.69 -14.82
CA VAL A 186 10.46 22.99 -14.22
C VAL A 186 11.60 23.67 -14.96
N GLN A 187 12.62 22.93 -15.41
CA GLN A 187 13.71 23.45 -16.24
C GLN A 187 13.15 24.10 -17.52
N GLU A 188 12.22 23.46 -18.22
CA GLU A 188 11.58 24.01 -19.42
C GLU A 188 10.86 25.34 -19.14
N LYS A 189 10.14 25.44 -18.02
CA LYS A 189 9.46 26.68 -17.60
C LYS A 189 10.44 27.80 -17.28
N VAL A 190 11.54 27.49 -16.61
CA VAL A 190 12.60 28.47 -16.33
C VAL A 190 13.24 28.94 -17.62
N MET A 191 13.55 28.04 -18.56
CA MET A 191 14.09 28.39 -19.88
C MET A 191 13.13 29.26 -20.70
N ALA A 192 11.84 28.95 -20.70
CA ALA A 192 10.82 29.77 -21.34
C ALA A 192 10.75 31.17 -20.71
N LYS A 193 10.88 31.26 -19.38
CA LYS A 193 10.87 32.54 -18.67
C LYS A 193 12.12 33.38 -18.96
N ILE A 194 13.28 32.74 -19.13
CA ILE A 194 14.52 33.41 -19.57
C ILE A 194 14.31 34.09 -20.91
N HIS A 195 13.73 33.39 -21.87
CA HIS A 195 13.41 33.96 -23.19
C HIS A 195 12.42 35.12 -23.12
N GLU A 196 11.39 35.02 -22.27
CA GLU A 196 10.43 36.11 -22.06
C GLU A 196 11.14 37.37 -21.53
N LEU A 197 12.03 37.20 -20.53
CA LEU A 197 12.79 38.31 -19.95
C LEU A 197 13.76 38.92 -20.96
N ALA A 198 14.46 38.08 -21.72
CA ALA A 198 15.34 38.52 -22.80
C ALA A 198 14.59 39.40 -23.82
N LYS A 199 13.39 39.00 -24.24
CA LYS A 199 12.51 39.81 -25.12
C LYS A 199 12.10 41.16 -24.52
N THR A 200 12.01 41.26 -23.19
CA THR A 200 11.73 42.54 -22.50
C THR A 200 12.97 43.43 -22.32
N GLY A 201 14.15 43.01 -22.80
CA GLY A 201 15.39 43.77 -22.77
C GLY A 201 16.28 43.49 -21.55
N VAL A 202 15.93 42.50 -20.72
CA VAL A 202 16.76 42.04 -19.61
C VAL A 202 17.88 41.15 -20.17
N ALA A 203 19.14 41.50 -19.89
CA ALA A 203 20.25 40.63 -20.27
C ALA A 203 20.42 39.49 -19.27
N VAL A 204 20.88 38.34 -19.73
CA VAL A 204 21.03 37.15 -18.89
C VAL A 204 22.43 36.55 -19.05
N ILE A 205 23.09 36.22 -17.95
CA ILE A 205 24.32 35.43 -17.97
C ILE A 205 24.05 34.16 -17.17
N LEU A 206 24.19 33.00 -17.80
CA LEU A 206 23.93 31.72 -17.18
C LEU A 206 25.12 30.76 -17.30
N ASN A 207 25.37 30.02 -16.23
CA ASN A 207 26.24 28.85 -16.23
C ASN A 207 25.37 27.60 -16.14
N SER A 208 25.69 26.56 -16.91
CA SER A 208 25.06 25.24 -16.78
C SER A 208 26.06 24.17 -17.21
N TYR A 209 25.96 22.99 -16.59
CA TYR A 209 26.71 21.80 -17.01
C TYR A 209 26.04 21.07 -18.17
N ASP A 210 24.76 21.33 -18.44
CA ASP A 210 24.04 20.72 -19.57
C ASP A 210 24.14 21.60 -20.81
N MET A 211 24.77 21.08 -21.86
CA MET A 211 24.88 21.78 -23.14
C MET A 211 23.50 22.05 -23.77
N LYS A 212 22.49 21.20 -23.55
CA LYS A 212 21.14 21.44 -24.07
C LYS A 212 20.58 22.74 -23.53
N HIS A 213 20.78 23.04 -22.24
CA HIS A 213 20.36 24.30 -21.65
C HIS A 213 21.09 25.50 -22.25
N ILE A 214 22.41 25.37 -22.44
CA ILE A 214 23.23 26.42 -23.05
C ILE A 214 22.73 26.74 -24.47
N PHE A 215 22.62 25.73 -25.34
CA PHE A 215 22.21 25.94 -26.73
C PHE A 215 20.74 26.34 -26.88
N ALA A 216 19.88 25.94 -25.95
CA ALA A 216 18.46 26.28 -26.02
C ALA A 216 18.17 27.76 -25.78
N VAL A 217 18.97 28.46 -24.97
CA VAL A 217 18.60 29.80 -24.48
C VAL A 217 19.64 30.91 -24.74
N THR A 218 20.87 30.58 -25.16
CA THR A 218 21.96 31.55 -25.26
C THR A 218 22.15 32.08 -26.68
N ASP A 219 22.54 33.35 -26.79
CA ASP A 219 22.98 33.99 -28.04
C ASP A 219 24.52 33.91 -28.21
N LYS A 220 25.24 33.93 -27.09
CA LYS A 220 26.71 33.86 -27.04
C LYS A 220 27.18 32.88 -25.98
N ILE A 221 28.34 32.29 -26.21
CA ILE A 221 28.97 31.37 -25.26
C ILE A 221 30.41 31.79 -24.99
N LEU A 222 30.69 32.06 -23.71
CA LEU A 222 32.02 32.33 -23.18
C LEU A 222 32.62 31.03 -22.65
N VAL A 223 33.69 30.56 -23.29
CA VAL A 223 34.41 29.36 -22.88
C VAL A 223 35.58 29.73 -21.97
N LEU A 224 35.56 29.20 -20.74
CA LEU A 224 36.60 29.38 -19.74
C LEU A 224 37.40 28.09 -19.52
N PHE A 225 38.72 28.20 -19.56
CA PHE A 225 39.65 27.13 -19.24
C PHE A 225 40.74 27.66 -18.29
N GLN A 226 40.92 27.00 -17.14
CA GLN A 226 41.92 27.36 -16.12
C GLN A 226 41.97 28.87 -15.77
N GLY A 227 40.81 29.52 -15.66
CA GLY A 227 40.71 30.94 -15.31
C GLY A 227 40.93 31.91 -16.47
N GLN A 228 41.12 31.42 -17.69
CA GLN A 228 41.30 32.23 -18.88
C GLN A 228 40.12 32.09 -19.84
N GLN A 229 39.85 33.16 -20.57
CA GLN A 229 38.91 33.15 -21.70
C GLN A 229 39.61 32.57 -22.92
N ILE A 230 39.14 31.40 -23.36
CA ILE A 230 39.67 30.73 -24.56
C ILE A 230 38.92 31.19 -25.80
N ALA A 231 37.60 31.30 -25.72
CA ALA A 231 36.76 31.70 -26.82
C ALA A 231 35.53 32.47 -26.33
N LEU A 232 35.03 33.36 -27.20
CA LEU A 232 33.72 33.98 -27.09
C LEU A 232 33.04 33.78 -28.44
N LEU A 233 32.08 32.86 -28.47
CA LEU A 233 31.43 32.39 -29.68
C LEU A 233 29.98 32.84 -29.73
N ARG A 234 29.39 32.87 -30.92
CA ARG A 234 27.94 32.97 -31.06
C ARG A 234 27.33 31.58 -31.07
N THR A 235 26.22 31.40 -30.37
CA THR A 235 25.58 30.10 -30.19
C THR A 235 25.05 29.53 -31.51
N ASP A 236 24.56 30.39 -32.41
CA ASP A 236 24.02 30.03 -33.73
C ASP A 236 25.09 29.56 -34.73
N GLU A 237 26.34 29.93 -34.50
CA GLU A 237 27.50 29.58 -35.35
C GLU A 237 28.35 28.46 -34.75
N SER A 238 27.98 27.93 -33.57
CA SER A 238 28.78 26.95 -32.82
C SER A 238 28.09 25.59 -32.76
N THR A 239 28.86 24.53 -32.52
CA THR A 239 28.32 23.20 -32.23
C THR A 239 28.65 22.74 -30.81
N PRO A 240 27.84 21.86 -30.19
CA PRO A 240 28.16 21.31 -28.87
C PRO A 240 29.54 20.65 -28.83
N GLN A 241 29.93 19.97 -29.91
CA GLN A 241 31.23 19.31 -30.03
C GLN A 241 32.39 20.30 -29.99
N GLU A 242 32.32 21.38 -30.77
CA GLU A 242 33.35 22.44 -30.78
C GLU A 242 33.54 23.07 -29.39
N ILE A 243 32.44 23.31 -28.68
CA ILE A 243 32.49 23.88 -27.33
C ILE A 243 33.16 22.92 -26.36
N VAL A 244 32.82 21.62 -26.43
CA VAL A 244 33.46 20.60 -25.59
C VAL A 244 34.97 20.51 -25.90
N GLU A 245 35.37 20.58 -27.17
CA GLU A 245 36.78 20.60 -27.56
C GLU A 245 37.54 21.78 -26.96
N LEU A 246 36.92 22.97 -26.93
CA LEU A 246 37.49 24.16 -26.29
C LEU A 246 37.55 24.06 -24.77
N ILE A 247 36.60 23.35 -24.14
CA ILE A 247 36.57 23.10 -22.69
C ILE A 247 37.66 22.10 -22.27
N VAL A 248 37.91 21.07 -23.08
CA VAL A 248 38.89 20.01 -22.78
C VAL A 248 40.32 20.41 -23.18
N GLY A 249 40.45 21.31 -24.15
CA GLY A 249 41.72 21.77 -24.69
C GLY A 249 42.20 20.87 -25.84
N SER A 250 42.59 21.49 -26.95
CA SER A 250 42.88 20.84 -28.25
C SER A 250 44.07 19.87 -28.27
N SER A 251 44.81 19.71 -27.16
CA SER A 251 46.02 18.87 -27.07
C SER A 251 45.78 17.43 -26.57
N ARG A 252 44.53 17.00 -26.38
CA ARG A 252 44.20 15.61 -25.99
C ARG A 252 43.01 15.06 -26.76
N LYS A 253 43.16 14.90 -28.08
CA LYS A 253 42.15 14.24 -28.92
C LYS A 253 41.83 12.80 -28.45
N ASP A 254 42.80 12.11 -27.86
CA ASP A 254 42.65 10.75 -27.33
C ASP A 254 41.85 10.64 -26.01
N GLN A 255 41.46 11.76 -25.38
CA GLN A 255 40.65 11.80 -24.16
C GLN A 255 39.26 12.41 -24.35
N ILE A 256 38.89 12.80 -25.58
CA ILE A 256 37.59 13.43 -25.89
C ILE A 256 36.44 12.43 -25.70
N THR A 257 36.60 11.19 -26.18
CA THR A 257 35.58 10.15 -26.05
C THR A 257 35.31 9.76 -24.59
N PRO A 258 36.32 9.51 -23.72
CA PRO A 258 36.08 9.24 -22.30
C PRO A 258 35.40 10.36 -21.53
N VAL A 259 35.64 11.64 -21.84
CA VAL A 259 35.06 12.77 -21.10
C VAL A 259 33.61 13.03 -21.54
N ILE A 260 33.32 12.99 -22.85
CA ILE A 260 31.94 13.03 -23.34
C ILE A 260 31.14 11.85 -22.77
N TRP A 261 31.75 10.65 -22.79
CA TRP A 261 31.15 9.45 -22.21
C TRP A 261 31.00 9.55 -20.69
N ALA A 262 31.95 10.15 -19.95
CA ALA A 262 31.84 10.36 -18.50
C ALA A 262 30.77 11.41 -18.13
N PHE A 263 30.59 12.46 -18.92
CA PHE A 263 29.48 13.40 -18.74
C PHE A 263 28.14 12.74 -19.05
N GLU A 264 28.02 12.04 -20.18
CA GLU A 264 26.80 11.29 -20.53
C GLU A 264 26.49 10.20 -19.51
N GLN A 265 27.50 9.48 -18.99
CA GLN A 265 27.35 8.48 -17.95
C GLN A 265 27.01 9.07 -16.59
N TYR A 266 27.59 10.21 -16.21
CA TYR A 266 27.23 10.89 -14.97
C TYR A 266 25.75 11.29 -15.01
N HIS A 267 25.28 11.83 -16.13
CA HIS A 267 23.88 12.19 -16.32
C HIS A 267 22.96 10.97 -16.41
N ALA A 268 23.39 9.91 -17.09
CA ALA A 268 22.65 8.65 -17.14
C ALA A 268 22.55 7.99 -15.76
N ALA A 269 23.63 8.00 -14.98
CA ALA A 269 23.67 7.50 -13.61
C ALA A 269 22.81 8.35 -12.66
N GLN A 270 22.81 9.67 -12.82
CA GLN A 270 21.97 10.57 -12.04
C GLN A 270 20.48 10.35 -12.36
N LYS A 271 20.14 10.18 -13.63
CA LYS A 271 18.78 9.87 -14.08
C LYS A 271 18.31 8.50 -13.59
N GLN A 272 19.16 7.46 -13.69
CA GLN A 272 18.88 6.14 -13.12
C GLN A 272 18.72 6.20 -11.60
N ALA A 273 19.53 7.00 -10.89
CA ALA A 273 19.41 7.16 -9.44
C ALA A 273 18.09 7.85 -9.04
N GLU A 274 17.61 8.82 -9.83
CA GLU A 274 16.28 9.42 -9.65
C GLU A 274 15.15 8.44 -9.94
N GLU A 275 15.24 7.68 -11.03
CA GLU A 275 14.27 6.63 -11.36
C GLU A 275 14.23 5.56 -10.28
N LEU A 276 15.38 5.14 -9.76
CA LEU A 276 15.50 4.22 -8.63
C LEU A 276 14.87 4.79 -7.36
N LYS A 277 15.10 6.08 -7.04
CA LYS A 277 14.45 6.73 -5.90
C LYS A 277 12.94 6.82 -6.05
N LYS A 278 12.43 7.16 -7.25
CA LYS A 278 10.99 7.19 -7.55
C LYS A 278 10.39 5.79 -7.43
N THR A 279 11.07 4.78 -7.98
CA THR A 279 10.66 3.37 -7.91
C THR A 279 10.67 2.88 -6.46
N GLN A 280 11.68 3.23 -5.67
CA GLN A 280 11.77 2.87 -4.26
C GLN A 280 10.67 3.55 -3.43
N ALA A 281 10.36 4.83 -3.68
CA ALA A 281 9.26 5.52 -3.03
C ALA A 281 7.89 4.92 -3.40
N PHE A 282 7.69 4.59 -4.69
CA PHE A 282 6.49 3.90 -5.17
C PHE A 282 6.34 2.50 -4.55
N LEU A 283 7.42 1.70 -4.53
CA LEU A 283 7.44 0.39 -3.89
C LEU A 283 7.13 0.50 -2.40
N ARG A 284 7.69 1.50 -1.71
CA ARG A 284 7.43 1.74 -0.28
C ARG A 284 5.96 2.09 -0.03
N GLN A 285 5.37 2.94 -0.86
CA GLN A 285 3.96 3.29 -0.80
C GLN A 285 3.04 2.09 -1.14
N SER A 286 3.44 1.26 -2.11
CA SER A 286 2.74 0.03 -2.49
C SER A 286 2.82 -1.04 -1.39
N LEU A 287 3.95 -1.14 -0.70
CA LEU A 287 4.14 -2.02 0.46
C LEU A 287 3.31 -1.55 1.66
N GLU A 288 3.27 -0.25 1.94
CA GLU A 288 2.40 0.32 2.98
C GLU A 288 0.91 0.09 2.67
N GLN A 289 0.50 0.21 1.39
CA GLN A 289 -0.84 -0.15 0.95
C GLN A 289 -1.11 -1.66 1.11
N GLN A 290 -0.19 -2.54 0.71
CA GLN A 290 -0.33 -3.99 0.91
C GLN A 290 -0.42 -4.38 2.39
N ASP A 291 0.38 -3.76 3.27
CA ASP A 291 0.32 -4.00 4.71
C ASP A 291 -1.01 -3.54 5.32
N SER A 292 -1.59 -2.46 4.81
CA SER A 292 -2.94 -2.02 5.22
C SER A 292 -4.02 -3.01 4.77
N LEU A 293 -3.92 -3.53 3.55
CA LEU A 293 -4.84 -4.51 2.97
C LEU A 293 -4.75 -5.86 3.67
N ASN A 294 -3.53 -6.32 3.97
CA ASN A 294 -3.29 -7.55 4.74
C ASN A 294 -3.88 -7.44 6.15
N ARG A 295 -3.75 -6.29 6.83
CA ARG A 295 -4.40 -6.07 8.13
C ARG A 295 -5.93 -6.09 8.02
N GLN A 296 -6.50 -5.47 6.98
CA GLN A 296 -7.95 -5.51 6.75
C GLN A 296 -8.44 -6.94 6.46
N LEU A 297 -7.73 -7.70 5.62
CA LEU A 297 -8.02 -9.11 5.34
C LEU A 297 -7.94 -9.98 6.60
N ILE A 298 -6.94 -9.78 7.46
CA ILE A 298 -6.82 -10.51 8.73
C ILE A 298 -8.01 -10.20 9.64
N VAL A 299 -8.42 -8.93 9.76
CA VAL A 299 -9.59 -8.55 10.57
C VAL A 299 -10.87 -9.16 9.98
N GLN A 300 -11.03 -9.14 8.65
CA GLN A 300 -12.20 -9.68 7.97
C GLN A 300 -12.26 -11.21 8.09
N LEU A 301 -11.16 -11.93 7.88
CA LEU A 301 -11.07 -13.38 8.07
C LEU A 301 -11.36 -13.77 9.51
N ARG A 302 -10.84 -13.02 10.49
CA ARG A 302 -11.12 -13.26 11.91
C ARG A 302 -12.60 -13.09 12.24
N SER A 303 -13.26 -12.10 11.65
CA SER A 303 -14.71 -11.90 11.81
C SER A 303 -15.53 -13.03 11.19
N GLN A 304 -15.11 -13.53 10.02
CA GLN A 304 -15.77 -14.65 9.34
C GLN A 304 -15.60 -15.97 10.12
N LEU A 305 -14.40 -16.23 10.63
CA LEU A 305 -14.14 -17.40 11.49
C LEU A 305 -14.99 -17.37 12.76
N SER A 306 -15.09 -16.22 13.43
CA SER A 306 -15.94 -16.07 14.61
C SER A 306 -17.43 -16.29 14.30
N ALA A 307 -17.90 -15.85 13.12
CA ALA A 307 -19.28 -16.08 12.70
C ALA A 307 -19.54 -17.57 12.41
N LEU A 308 -18.59 -18.26 11.76
CA LEU A 308 -18.65 -19.70 11.50
C LEU A 308 -18.69 -20.52 12.80
N ASP A 309 -17.86 -20.17 13.79
CA ASP A 309 -17.87 -20.85 15.09
C ASP A 309 -19.22 -20.68 15.82
N THR A 310 -19.78 -19.47 15.78
CA THR A 310 -21.09 -19.19 16.38
C THR A 310 -22.20 -19.99 15.69
N LEU A 311 -22.16 -20.09 14.36
CA LEU A 311 -23.10 -20.90 13.59
C LEU A 311 -22.96 -22.39 13.90
N ASN A 312 -21.73 -22.92 14.01
CA ASN A 312 -21.50 -24.31 14.36
C ASN A 312 -22.06 -24.66 15.74
N ILE A 313 -21.84 -23.80 16.74
CA ILE A 313 -22.40 -23.99 18.09
C ILE A 313 -23.93 -23.99 18.04
N ALA A 314 -24.53 -23.02 17.35
CA ALA A 314 -25.98 -22.94 17.22
C ALA A 314 -26.57 -24.17 16.52
N LEU A 315 -25.87 -24.71 15.52
CA LEU A 315 -26.30 -25.88 14.76
C LEU A 315 -26.17 -27.18 15.58
N GLN A 316 -25.10 -27.30 16.39
CA GLN A 316 -24.95 -28.38 17.36
C GLN A 316 -26.05 -28.36 18.43
N ASP A 317 -26.38 -27.18 18.97
CA ASP A 317 -27.44 -27.02 19.95
C ASP A 317 -28.82 -27.31 19.36
N ALA A 318 -29.10 -26.85 18.14
CA ALA A 318 -30.34 -27.17 17.43
C ALA A 318 -30.47 -28.67 17.15
N SER A 319 -29.38 -29.34 16.74
CA SER A 319 -29.36 -30.79 16.54
C SER A 319 -29.59 -31.56 17.84
N ARG A 320 -28.95 -31.13 18.95
CA ARG A 320 -29.20 -31.71 20.27
C ARG A 320 -30.65 -31.56 20.70
N ARG A 321 -31.25 -30.38 20.50
CA ARG A 321 -32.67 -30.14 20.82
C ARG A 321 -33.60 -31.03 20.00
N LEU A 322 -33.38 -31.13 18.69
CA LEU A 322 -34.16 -31.99 17.81
C LEU A 322 -34.05 -33.48 18.18
N LEU A 323 -32.86 -33.94 18.57
CA LEU A 323 -32.66 -35.31 19.06
C LEU A 323 -33.43 -35.54 20.37
N THR A 324 -33.32 -34.62 21.33
CA THR A 324 -34.01 -34.73 22.63
C THR A 324 -35.53 -34.66 22.51
N GLU A 325 -36.07 -33.79 21.65
CA GLU A 325 -37.52 -33.67 21.42
C GLU A 325 -38.09 -34.95 20.80
N ARG A 326 -37.43 -35.48 19.76
CA ARG A 326 -37.85 -36.75 19.15
C ARG A 326 -37.70 -37.95 20.07
N GLU A 327 -36.75 -37.93 20.99
CA GLU A 327 -36.61 -38.97 22.02
C GLU A 327 -37.71 -38.91 23.08
N ALA A 328 -38.07 -37.71 23.53
CA ALA A 328 -39.17 -37.52 24.47
C ALA A 328 -40.52 -37.94 23.86
N GLU A 329 -40.76 -37.58 22.58
CA GLU A 329 -41.95 -38.00 21.84
C GLU A 329 -42.03 -39.52 21.71
N ARG A 330 -40.93 -40.19 21.32
CA ARG A 330 -40.89 -41.66 21.22
C ARG A 330 -41.12 -42.34 22.58
N LYS A 331 -40.61 -41.75 23.67
CA LYS A 331 -40.81 -42.27 25.04
C LYS A 331 -42.25 -42.11 25.50
N ALA A 332 -42.91 -41.00 25.17
CA ALA A 332 -44.33 -40.79 25.45
C ALA A 332 -45.19 -41.79 24.67
N LEU A 333 -44.92 -41.94 23.37
CA LEU A 333 -45.67 -42.84 22.48
C LEU A 333 -45.55 -44.31 22.92
N ALA A 334 -44.35 -44.75 23.31
CA ALA A 334 -44.13 -46.12 23.78
C ALA A 334 -44.88 -46.41 25.09
N ARG A 335 -44.94 -45.44 26.02
CA ARG A 335 -45.73 -45.56 27.25
C ARG A 335 -47.22 -45.59 26.96
N GLU A 336 -47.71 -44.72 26.08
CA GLU A 336 -49.12 -44.67 25.72
C GLU A 336 -49.60 -45.98 25.08
N ILE A 337 -48.82 -46.52 24.14
CA ILE A 337 -49.13 -47.84 23.54
C ILE A 337 -49.13 -48.93 24.61
N HIS A 338 -48.18 -48.92 25.54
CA HIS A 338 -48.06 -49.96 26.56
C HIS A 338 -49.13 -49.87 27.64
N ASP A 339 -49.30 -48.70 28.24
CA ASP A 339 -50.11 -48.51 29.43
C ASP A 339 -51.60 -48.35 29.09
N GLN A 340 -51.93 -47.78 27.92
CA GLN A 340 -53.31 -47.60 27.51
C GLN A 340 -53.75 -48.73 26.58
N ILE A 341 -53.11 -48.88 25.42
CA ILE A 341 -53.63 -49.74 24.35
C ILE A 341 -53.45 -51.23 24.68
N ILE A 342 -52.25 -51.64 25.12
CA ILE A 342 -51.99 -53.05 25.43
C ILE A 342 -52.77 -53.49 26.69
N GLN A 343 -52.85 -52.67 27.73
CA GLN A 343 -53.63 -53.01 28.92
C GLN A 343 -55.13 -53.13 28.63
N ASP A 344 -55.69 -52.20 27.84
CA ASP A 344 -57.11 -52.25 27.45
C ASP A 344 -57.41 -53.51 26.62
N LEU A 345 -56.54 -53.84 25.64
CA LEU A 345 -56.68 -55.07 24.84
C LEU A 345 -56.57 -56.34 25.68
N LEU A 346 -55.71 -56.37 26.71
CA LEU A 346 -55.65 -57.47 27.66
C LEU A 346 -56.94 -57.56 28.49
N GLY A 347 -57.49 -56.43 28.93
CA GLY A 347 -58.78 -56.37 29.61
C GLY A 347 -59.93 -56.93 28.77
N TYR A 348 -60.01 -56.53 27.49
CA TYR A 348 -60.97 -57.10 26.55
C TYR A 348 -60.75 -58.60 26.30
N ASN A 349 -59.49 -59.06 26.29
CA ASN A 349 -59.16 -60.48 26.18
C ASN A 349 -59.78 -61.29 27.34
N PHE A 350 -59.66 -60.79 28.57
CA PHE A 350 -60.25 -61.41 29.76
C PHE A 350 -61.78 -61.40 29.72
N GLN A 351 -62.41 -60.28 29.33
CA GLN A 351 -63.87 -60.20 29.20
C GLN A 351 -64.43 -61.16 28.13
N ILE A 352 -63.73 -61.30 27.01
CA ILE A 352 -64.09 -62.24 25.94
C ILE A 352 -63.89 -63.69 26.40
N GLU A 353 -62.87 -63.95 27.21
CA GLU A 353 -62.62 -65.27 27.81
C GLU A 353 -63.74 -65.66 28.81
N GLU A 354 -64.22 -64.74 29.64
CA GLU A 354 -65.40 -64.98 30.50
C GLU A 354 -66.67 -65.22 29.66
N ALA A 355 -66.90 -64.43 28.62
CA ALA A 355 -68.04 -64.61 27.71
C ALA A 355 -67.98 -65.96 26.95
N GLU A 356 -66.77 -66.43 26.60
CA GLU A 356 -66.56 -67.76 25.99
C GLU A 356 -66.92 -68.90 26.97
N GLN A 357 -66.62 -68.73 28.26
CA GLN A 357 -66.95 -69.73 29.29
C GLN A 357 -68.46 -69.80 29.57
N GLY A 358 -69.19 -68.68 29.42
CA GLY A 358 -70.64 -68.62 29.59
C GLY A 358 -71.48 -68.96 28.33
N ALA A 359 -70.87 -69.13 27.17
CA ALA A 359 -71.58 -69.38 25.91
C ALA A 359 -71.96 -70.86 25.71
N SER A 360 -73.26 -71.14 25.57
CA SER A 360 -73.80 -72.49 25.35
C SER A 360 -73.78 -72.94 23.87
N ASP A 361 -73.70 -72.00 22.92
CA ASP A 361 -73.69 -72.29 21.48
C ASP A 361 -72.25 -72.52 20.94
N PRO A 362 -71.94 -73.70 20.37
CA PRO A 362 -70.62 -74.01 19.83
C PRO A 362 -70.18 -73.11 18.65
N GLU A 363 -71.12 -72.51 17.90
CA GLU A 363 -70.74 -71.58 16.81
C GLU A 363 -70.28 -70.22 17.35
N GLN A 364 -71.00 -69.67 18.34
CA GLN A 364 -70.58 -68.47 19.06
C GLN A 364 -69.23 -68.66 19.75
N LYS A 365 -68.99 -69.83 20.38
CA LYS A 365 -67.72 -70.13 21.04
C LYS A 365 -66.54 -70.08 20.07
N ARG A 366 -66.68 -70.65 18.87
CA ARG A 366 -65.64 -70.58 17.81
C ARG A 366 -65.38 -69.16 17.32
N LYS A 367 -66.40 -68.31 17.23
CA LYS A 367 -66.25 -66.89 16.85
C LYS A 367 -65.48 -66.11 17.92
N LEU A 368 -65.81 -66.29 19.19
CA LEU A 368 -65.09 -65.66 20.31
C LEU A 368 -63.63 -66.12 20.38
N GLN A 369 -63.35 -67.40 20.14
CA GLN A 369 -61.98 -67.93 20.07
C GLN A 369 -61.15 -67.27 18.96
N ARG A 370 -61.73 -67.06 17.76
CA ARG A 370 -61.05 -66.37 16.65
C ARG A 370 -60.73 -64.93 16.99
N ILE A 371 -61.66 -64.20 17.61
CA ILE A 371 -61.46 -62.82 18.04
C ILE A 371 -60.35 -62.76 19.10
N ARG A 372 -60.34 -63.68 20.06
CA ARG A 372 -59.31 -63.76 21.10
C ARG A 372 -57.91 -64.01 20.52
N PHE A 373 -57.80 -64.89 19.52
CA PHE A 373 -56.54 -65.14 18.83
C PHE A 373 -56.06 -63.88 18.09
N GLY A 374 -56.96 -63.20 17.39
CA GLY A 374 -56.64 -61.92 16.72
C GLY A 374 -56.17 -60.83 17.70
N ILE A 375 -56.77 -60.72 18.88
CA ILE A 375 -56.34 -59.77 19.91
C ILE A 375 -54.93 -60.12 20.41
N ARG A 376 -54.61 -61.41 20.62
CA ARG A 376 -53.27 -61.84 21.05
C ARG A 376 -52.20 -61.52 20.01
N ASP A 377 -52.48 -61.74 18.74
CA ASP A 377 -51.57 -61.40 17.64
C ASP A 377 -51.32 -59.89 17.56
N VAL A 378 -52.35 -59.07 17.71
CA VAL A 378 -52.22 -57.60 17.76
C VAL A 378 -51.40 -57.15 18.96
N VAL A 379 -51.63 -57.73 20.15
CA VAL A 379 -50.84 -57.42 21.35
C VAL A 379 -49.36 -57.82 21.17
N ALA A 380 -49.08 -58.96 20.54
CA ALA A 380 -47.71 -59.37 20.23
C ALA A 380 -47.03 -58.39 19.26
N GLY A 381 -47.74 -57.96 18.21
CA GLY A 381 -47.26 -56.94 17.27
C GLY A 381 -46.99 -55.59 17.94
N LEU A 382 -47.90 -55.13 18.80
CA LEU A 382 -47.73 -53.86 19.53
C LEU A 382 -46.57 -53.90 20.54
N ARG A 383 -46.33 -55.04 21.20
CA ARG A 383 -45.14 -55.22 22.06
C ARG A 383 -43.84 -55.12 21.28
N GLN A 384 -43.81 -55.65 20.06
CA GLN A 384 -42.63 -55.51 19.19
C GLN A 384 -42.40 -54.03 18.83
N VAL A 385 -43.44 -53.30 18.46
CA VAL A 385 -43.36 -51.85 18.17
C VAL A 385 -42.91 -51.06 19.40
N CYS A 386 -43.41 -51.38 20.60
CA CYS A 386 -42.92 -50.79 21.84
C CYS A 386 -41.43 -51.09 22.10
N SER A 387 -40.99 -52.34 21.86
CA SER A 387 -39.59 -52.74 22.01
C SER A 387 -38.67 -52.00 21.03
N ASP A 388 -39.12 -51.78 19.80
CA ASP A 388 -38.37 -51.05 18.77
C ASP A 388 -38.32 -49.54 19.06
N LEU A 389 -39.39 -48.99 19.66
CA LEU A 389 -39.42 -47.61 20.14
C LEU A 389 -38.56 -47.42 21.40
N ARG A 390 -38.55 -48.40 22.31
CA ARG A 390 -37.78 -48.40 23.57
C ARG A 390 -37.66 -49.82 24.18
N PRO A 391 -36.47 -50.45 24.21
CA PRO A 391 -36.29 -51.78 24.79
C PRO A 391 -36.43 -51.77 26.33
N PRO A 392 -37.28 -52.62 26.94
CA PRO A 392 -37.51 -52.64 28.39
C PRO A 392 -36.31 -53.17 29.22
N THR A 393 -35.33 -53.82 28.57
CA THR A 393 -34.15 -54.42 29.22
C THR A 393 -33.09 -53.40 29.62
N ILE A 394 -33.01 -52.24 28.96
CA ILE A 394 -32.02 -51.19 29.26
C ILE A 394 -32.31 -50.58 30.65
N ASP A 395 -33.58 -50.40 30.99
CA ASP A 395 -33.98 -49.75 32.25
C ASP A 395 -33.57 -50.61 33.49
N ASN A 396 -33.79 -51.93 33.48
CA ASN A 396 -33.56 -52.77 34.68
C ASN A 396 -32.15 -53.40 34.79
N HIS A 397 -31.48 -53.74 33.70
CA HIS A 397 -30.24 -54.54 33.75
C HIS A 397 -29.03 -53.90 33.03
N GLY A 398 -29.21 -52.71 32.44
CA GLY A 398 -28.14 -51.95 31.79
C GLY A 398 -27.83 -52.39 30.36
N LEU A 399 -27.00 -51.60 29.69
CA LEU A 399 -26.64 -51.76 28.27
C LEU A 399 -26.12 -53.16 27.93
N SER A 400 -25.28 -53.75 28.79
CA SER A 400 -24.67 -55.07 28.57
C SER A 400 -25.70 -56.20 28.49
N ALA A 401 -26.69 -56.20 29.39
CA ALA A 401 -27.76 -57.18 29.41
C ALA A 401 -28.72 -57.00 28.22
N ALA A 402 -29.02 -55.74 27.86
CA ALA A 402 -29.85 -55.43 26.71
C ALA A 402 -29.22 -55.90 25.40
N ILE A 403 -27.92 -55.64 25.19
CA ILE A 403 -27.18 -56.11 24.00
C ILE A 403 -27.16 -57.64 23.96
N SER A 404 -26.85 -58.30 25.08
CA SER A 404 -26.78 -59.77 25.13
C SER A 404 -28.13 -60.41 24.78
N SER A 405 -29.21 -59.87 25.33
CA SER A 405 -30.57 -60.35 25.05
C SER A 405 -30.96 -60.11 23.59
N PHE A 406 -30.66 -58.92 23.05
CA PHE A 406 -30.95 -58.58 21.66
C PHE A 406 -30.17 -59.47 20.69
N VAL A 407 -28.87 -59.67 20.92
CA VAL A 407 -28.00 -60.50 20.09
C VAL A 407 -28.48 -61.96 20.08
N SER A 408 -28.89 -62.49 21.24
CA SER A 408 -29.44 -63.85 21.34
C SER A 408 -30.68 -64.01 20.46
N ASN A 409 -31.68 -63.11 20.61
CA ASN A 409 -32.92 -63.15 19.83
C ASN A 409 -32.66 -62.92 18.33
N TRP A 410 -31.73 -62.02 18.01
CA TRP A 410 -31.39 -61.70 16.64
C TRP A 410 -30.66 -62.87 15.94
N THR A 411 -29.79 -63.58 16.64
CA THR A 411 -29.09 -64.77 16.13
C THR A 411 -30.09 -65.88 15.77
N GLU A 412 -31.06 -66.14 16.65
CA GLU A 412 -32.11 -67.13 16.43
C GLU A 412 -33.00 -66.78 15.22
N TYR A 413 -33.31 -65.49 15.04
CA TYR A 413 -34.14 -65.02 13.93
C TYR A 413 -33.39 -64.84 12.59
N SER A 414 -32.10 -64.52 12.63
CA SER A 414 -31.29 -64.24 11.43
C SER A 414 -30.57 -65.47 10.89
N GLY A 415 -30.25 -66.46 11.75
CA GLY A 415 -29.42 -67.61 11.40
C GLY A 415 -27.91 -67.29 11.30
N ILE A 416 -27.49 -66.06 11.62
CA ILE A 416 -26.10 -65.59 11.53
C ILE A 416 -25.45 -65.71 12.92
N ASN A 417 -24.29 -66.36 13.02
CA ASN A 417 -23.61 -66.53 14.31
C ASN A 417 -22.96 -65.22 14.77
N VAL A 418 -23.18 -64.84 16.03
CA VAL A 418 -22.61 -63.61 16.61
C VAL A 418 -21.61 -63.93 17.73
N GLU A 419 -20.37 -63.48 17.58
CA GLU A 419 -19.36 -63.49 18.64
C GLU A 419 -19.44 -62.17 19.43
N LEU A 420 -19.92 -62.25 20.68
CA LEU A 420 -20.17 -61.08 21.53
C LEU A 420 -19.06 -60.91 22.59
N LYS A 421 -18.36 -59.77 22.55
CA LYS A 421 -17.32 -59.37 23.52
C LYS A 421 -17.69 -58.06 24.22
N ILE A 422 -18.28 -58.16 25.42
CA ILE A 422 -18.61 -56.99 26.24
C ILE A 422 -17.60 -56.89 27.39
N ASP A 423 -16.99 -55.72 27.55
CA ASP A 423 -16.11 -55.44 28.67
C ASP A 423 -16.85 -55.51 30.02
N SER A 424 -16.32 -56.33 30.94
CA SER A 424 -16.84 -56.49 32.31
C SER A 424 -16.87 -55.18 33.13
N GLY A 425 -16.10 -54.16 32.73
CA GLY A 425 -16.03 -52.85 33.40
C GLY A 425 -16.97 -51.77 32.86
N LEU A 426 -17.90 -52.09 31.94
CA LEU A 426 -18.73 -51.07 31.26
C LEU A 426 -19.59 -50.22 32.22
N GLY A 427 -20.08 -50.83 33.30
CA GLY A 427 -20.91 -50.16 34.32
C GLY A 427 -22.22 -49.59 33.77
N ARG A 428 -22.91 -48.75 34.56
CA ARG A 428 -24.05 -47.96 34.09
C ARG A 428 -23.54 -46.68 33.41
N LEU A 429 -24.05 -46.39 32.22
CA LEU A 429 -23.78 -45.15 31.49
C LEU A 429 -24.99 -44.21 31.58
N PRO A 430 -24.86 -42.92 31.25
CA PRO A 430 -26.00 -42.03 31.13
C PRO A 430 -27.04 -42.62 30.15
N GLU A 431 -28.34 -42.55 30.49
CA GLU A 431 -29.45 -43.18 29.74
C GLU A 431 -29.38 -42.88 28.24
N ALA A 432 -29.07 -41.63 27.87
CA ALA A 432 -28.93 -41.20 26.48
C ALA A 432 -27.78 -41.91 25.72
N MET A 433 -26.67 -42.20 26.41
CA MET A 433 -25.55 -42.94 25.82
C MET A 433 -25.85 -44.43 25.70
N GLU A 434 -26.52 -45.04 26.69
CA GLU A 434 -26.94 -46.45 26.59
C GLU A 434 -27.88 -46.66 25.39
N LEU A 435 -28.87 -45.79 25.23
CA LEU A 435 -29.81 -45.84 24.11
C LEU A 435 -29.14 -45.58 22.76
N SER A 436 -28.21 -44.63 22.68
CA SER A 436 -27.49 -44.31 21.45
C SER A 436 -26.63 -45.48 20.99
N VAL A 437 -25.83 -46.06 21.91
CA VAL A 437 -24.98 -47.22 21.60
C VAL A 437 -25.83 -48.41 21.19
N PHE A 438 -26.92 -48.67 21.89
CA PHE A 438 -27.82 -49.77 21.56
C PHE A 438 -28.45 -49.61 20.16
N ARG A 439 -28.91 -48.40 19.79
CA ARG A 439 -29.45 -48.14 18.45
C ARG A 439 -28.41 -48.28 17.35
N ILE A 440 -27.17 -47.82 17.57
CA ILE A 440 -26.08 -48.02 16.61
C ILE A 440 -25.87 -49.52 16.36
N ILE A 441 -25.91 -50.34 17.41
CA ILE A 441 -25.82 -51.80 17.31
C ILE A 441 -27.00 -52.38 16.52
N GLN A 442 -28.24 -52.00 16.85
CA GLN A 442 -29.43 -52.49 16.14
C GLN A 442 -29.38 -52.16 14.65
N GLU A 443 -29.04 -50.92 14.30
CA GLU A 443 -28.98 -50.46 12.92
C GLU A 443 -27.85 -51.13 12.15
N ALA A 444 -26.66 -51.26 12.76
CA ALA A 444 -25.53 -51.96 12.15
C ALA A 444 -25.86 -53.43 11.88
N MET A 445 -26.44 -54.15 12.84
CA MET A 445 -26.83 -55.54 12.65
C MET A 445 -27.96 -55.70 11.62
N SER A 446 -28.94 -54.78 11.60
CA SER A 446 -29.98 -54.73 10.56
C SER A 446 -29.38 -54.57 9.16
N ASN A 447 -28.36 -53.72 9.01
CA ASN A 447 -27.67 -53.50 7.75
C ASN A 447 -26.84 -54.72 7.31
N VAL A 448 -26.15 -55.39 8.23
CA VAL A 448 -25.42 -56.64 7.94
C VAL A 448 -26.38 -57.69 7.38
N LYS A 449 -27.53 -57.92 8.05
CA LYS A 449 -28.54 -58.88 7.56
C LYS A 449 -29.07 -58.53 6.17
N LYS A 450 -29.30 -57.25 5.89
CA LYS A 450 -29.88 -56.81 4.62
C LYS A 450 -28.88 -56.80 3.46
N HIS A 451 -27.59 -56.60 3.73
CA HIS A 451 -26.67 -56.17 2.69
C HIS A 451 -25.36 -56.96 2.58
N SER A 452 -24.88 -57.67 3.62
CA SER A 452 -23.52 -58.22 3.57
C SER A 452 -23.41 -59.69 3.18
N GLY A 453 -24.49 -60.48 3.31
CA GLY A 453 -24.45 -61.92 3.05
C GLY A 453 -23.53 -62.69 4.02
N ALA A 454 -23.27 -62.13 5.20
CA ALA A 454 -22.38 -62.68 6.22
C ALA A 454 -22.98 -63.90 6.94
N ASP A 455 -22.11 -64.87 7.25
CA ASP A 455 -22.41 -66.04 8.08
C ASP A 455 -21.97 -65.85 9.55
N MET A 456 -21.12 -64.85 9.82
CA MET A 456 -20.56 -64.54 11.14
C MET A 456 -20.41 -63.02 11.36
N LEU A 457 -20.75 -62.56 12.56
CA LEU A 457 -20.56 -61.18 13.01
C LEU A 457 -19.84 -61.13 14.37
N GLU A 458 -18.77 -60.36 14.45
CA GLU A 458 -18.07 -60.03 15.70
C GLU A 458 -18.55 -58.66 16.19
N LEU A 459 -19.05 -58.63 17.43
CA LEU A 459 -19.48 -57.40 18.10
C LEU A 459 -18.72 -57.22 19.41
N SER A 460 -18.00 -56.11 19.53
CA SER A 460 -17.28 -55.77 20.75
C SER A 460 -17.58 -54.35 21.23
N VAL A 461 -17.74 -54.23 22.55
CA VAL A 461 -18.02 -52.96 23.24
C VAL A 461 -17.00 -52.82 24.37
N GLN A 462 -16.11 -51.84 24.25
CA GLN A 462 -15.01 -51.63 25.19
C GLN A 462 -14.99 -50.19 25.72
N ARG A 463 -14.65 -50.02 27.00
CA ARG A 463 -14.42 -48.71 27.59
C ARG A 463 -12.93 -48.45 27.70
N THR A 464 -12.46 -47.38 27.08
CA THR A 464 -11.05 -46.96 27.17
C THR A 464 -10.77 -46.17 28.46
N HIS A 465 -9.51 -46.18 28.91
CA HIS A 465 -9.06 -45.44 30.10
C HIS A 465 -9.28 -43.91 30.02
N THR A 466 -9.52 -43.36 28.83
CA THR A 466 -9.74 -41.93 28.57
C THR A 466 -11.22 -41.51 28.55
N SER A 467 -12.11 -42.29 29.15
CA SER A 467 -13.57 -42.03 29.18
C SER A 467 -14.26 -42.05 27.80
N SER A 468 -13.68 -42.77 26.82
CA SER A 468 -14.31 -42.98 25.51
C SER A 468 -14.77 -44.44 25.36
N LEU A 469 -15.89 -44.64 24.65
CA LEU A 469 -16.49 -45.96 24.42
C LEU A 469 -16.22 -46.36 22.97
N VAL A 470 -15.59 -47.52 22.78
CA VAL A 470 -15.24 -48.07 21.47
C VAL A 470 -16.24 -49.18 21.15
N LEU A 471 -16.95 -49.00 20.05
CA LEU A 471 -17.84 -50.00 19.47
C LEU A 471 -17.18 -50.52 18.19
N LEU A 472 -16.96 -51.83 18.12
CA LEU A 472 -16.46 -52.49 16.93
C LEU A 472 -17.44 -53.56 16.49
N ILE A 473 -17.87 -53.45 15.24
CA ILE A 473 -18.76 -54.39 14.58
C ILE A 473 -18.06 -54.80 13.29
N ARG A 474 -17.85 -56.10 13.13
CA ARG A 474 -17.16 -56.67 11.98
C ARG A 474 -17.94 -57.87 11.50
N ASP A 475 -18.25 -57.93 10.23
CA ASP A 475 -18.86 -59.10 9.61
C ASP A 475 -17.88 -59.77 8.63
N ASN A 476 -18.19 -61.01 8.25
CA ASN A 476 -17.42 -61.79 7.28
C ASN A 476 -18.08 -61.80 5.88
N GLY A 477 -18.99 -60.86 5.61
CA GLY A 477 -19.67 -60.70 4.33
C GLY A 477 -18.78 -60.06 3.25
N ASN A 478 -19.36 -59.83 2.07
CA ASN A 478 -18.67 -59.31 0.88
C ASN A 478 -18.35 -57.81 0.95
#